data_AF-A0A250YCX8-F1
#
_entry.id   AF-A0A250YCX8-F1
#
_cell.length_a   1.000
_cell.length_b   1.000
_cell.length_c   1.000
_cell.angle_alpha   90.00
_cell.angle_beta   90.00
_cell.angle_gamma   90.00
#
_symmetry.space_group_name_H-M   'P 1'
#
loop_
_entity.id
_entity.type
_entity.pdbx_description
1 polymer ?
#
loop_
_entity_poly.entity_id
_entity_poly.type
_entity_poly.pdbx_seq_one_letter_code
_entity_poly.pdbx_strand_id
1 'polypeptide(L)'
;MHPNDLGCCLLKEYTGLRDAYLETQDFKGSEEGNTMVPENFYVSQQDLWPFPCGIRIDYVLYKAAPEFSISCKTLKTTKGQDLYHGTPLSDHEALMATLYVSHSPPQQNLSPTHGPAQKSPLISLLKRTWMLLGISTAIADLWVTLTGYVIGLGLFLMLLLSAEGTREAALGLWLSIGLLLGAVAVYLFWLQEAKGLSRAQSEILHMLERIQKTQDLSSELQLAELQQEGDRAEEQ
;
A
#
# COMPACT_ATOMS: atom_id res chain seq x y z
N MET A 1 -7.35 0.81 -5.48
CA MET A 1 -5.90 0.48 -5.43
C MET A 1 -5.65 -0.59 -6.47
N HIS A 2 -4.70 -0.36 -7.36
CA HIS A 2 -4.30 -1.31 -8.42
C HIS A 2 -3.59 -2.53 -7.82
N PRO A 3 -3.64 -3.73 -8.43
CA PRO A 3 -3.02 -4.93 -7.86
C PRO A 3 -1.50 -4.82 -7.65
N ASN A 4 -0.85 -4.02 -8.49
CA ASN A 4 0.59 -3.75 -8.44
C ASN A 4 0.96 -2.57 -7.52
N ASP A 5 -0.03 -1.91 -6.90
CA ASP A 5 0.25 -0.84 -5.95
C ASP A 5 0.98 -1.40 -4.73
N LEU A 6 1.93 -0.62 -4.23
CA LEU A 6 2.77 -1.00 -3.11
C LEU A 6 1.97 -1.42 -1.87
N GLY A 7 0.88 -0.72 -1.58
CA GLY A 7 -0.01 -1.03 -0.47
C GLY A 7 -0.71 -2.39 -0.62
N CYS A 8 -1.14 -2.74 -1.83
CA CYS A 8 -1.80 -4.03 -2.11
C CYS A 8 -0.79 -5.18 -1.98
N CYS A 9 0.41 -5.02 -2.56
CA CYS A 9 1.50 -5.98 -2.43
C CYS A 9 1.87 -6.18 -0.95
N LEU A 10 2.04 -5.09 -0.18
CA LEU A 10 2.40 -5.18 1.24
C LEU A 10 1.30 -5.89 2.04
N LEU A 11 0.04 -5.54 1.82
CA LEU A 11 -1.09 -6.18 2.47
C LEU A 11 -1.06 -7.70 2.25
N LYS A 12 -0.92 -8.15 1.00
CA LYS A 12 -0.94 -9.57 0.65
C LYS A 12 0.26 -10.32 1.21
N GLU A 13 1.48 -9.83 0.96
CA GLU A 13 2.71 -10.49 1.39
C GLU A 13 2.84 -10.53 2.91
N TYR A 14 2.43 -9.46 3.62
CA TYR A 14 2.55 -9.40 5.07
C TYR A 14 1.50 -10.24 5.80
N THR A 15 0.27 -10.27 5.29
CA THR A 15 -0.83 -11.01 5.94
C THR A 15 -0.92 -12.47 5.48
N GLY A 16 -0.34 -12.80 4.32
CA GLY A 16 -0.54 -14.08 3.64
C GLY A 16 -1.97 -14.25 3.10
N LEU A 17 -2.68 -13.14 2.84
CA LEU A 17 -3.99 -13.16 2.20
C LEU A 17 -3.86 -13.62 0.75
N ARG A 18 -4.70 -14.58 0.36
CA ARG A 18 -4.82 -15.05 -1.02
C ARG A 18 -5.86 -14.25 -1.78
N ASP A 19 -5.58 -13.96 -3.04
CA ASP A 19 -6.45 -13.21 -3.93
C ASP A 19 -7.35 -14.17 -4.73
N ALA A 20 -8.66 -14.12 -4.52
CA ALA A 20 -9.61 -15.01 -5.21
C ALA A 20 -9.50 -14.93 -6.73
N TYR A 21 -9.12 -13.78 -7.29
CA TYR A 21 -8.93 -13.62 -8.73
C TYR A 21 -7.74 -14.41 -9.26
N LEU A 22 -6.65 -14.47 -8.50
CA LEU A 22 -5.45 -15.22 -8.89
C LEU A 22 -5.59 -16.72 -8.62
N GLU A 23 -6.44 -17.11 -7.68
CA GLU A 23 -6.59 -18.51 -7.23
C GLU A 23 -7.68 -19.29 -7.99
N THR A 24 -8.68 -18.59 -8.53
CA THR A 24 -9.78 -19.25 -9.24
C THR A 24 -9.33 -19.80 -10.60
N GLN A 25 -9.89 -20.93 -11.01
CA GLN A 25 -9.78 -21.44 -12.39
C GLN A 25 -11.05 -21.18 -13.22
N ASP A 26 -12.16 -20.82 -12.56
CA ASP A 26 -13.43 -20.47 -13.20
C ASP A 26 -13.73 -19.00 -12.91
N PHE A 27 -13.09 -18.12 -13.67
CA PHE A 27 -13.38 -16.70 -13.66
C PHE A 27 -14.39 -16.34 -14.77
N LYS A 28 -15.43 -15.57 -14.43
CA LYS A 28 -16.39 -15.04 -15.40
C LYS A 28 -16.62 -13.56 -15.18
N GLY A 29 -16.19 -12.73 -16.11
CA GLY A 29 -16.31 -11.29 -15.95
C GLY A 29 -15.60 -10.51 -17.03
N SER A 30 -15.37 -9.25 -16.73
CA SER A 30 -14.53 -8.32 -17.48
C SER A 30 -13.08 -8.81 -17.60
N GLU A 31 -12.39 -8.37 -18.64
CA GLU A 31 -10.97 -8.68 -18.85
C GLU A 31 -10.13 -8.23 -17.65
N GLU A 32 -9.09 -9.00 -17.33
CA GLU A 32 -8.21 -8.78 -16.17
C GLU A 32 -8.89 -8.68 -14.79
N GLY A 33 -10.18 -9.01 -14.70
CA GLY A 33 -10.98 -8.86 -13.48
C GLY A 33 -11.33 -7.41 -13.17
N ASN A 34 -11.37 -6.54 -14.18
CA ASN A 34 -11.61 -5.10 -14.01
C ASN A 34 -12.99 -4.82 -13.42
N THR A 35 -13.04 -4.11 -12.30
CA THR A 35 -14.31 -3.79 -11.64
C THR A 35 -14.80 -2.41 -12.01
N MET A 36 -13.91 -1.51 -12.42
CA MET A 36 -14.28 -0.25 -13.07
C MET A 36 -13.93 -0.36 -14.57
N VAL A 37 -14.94 -0.32 -15.44
CA VAL A 37 -14.81 -0.58 -16.89
C VAL A 37 -15.22 0.64 -17.73
N PRO A 38 -14.55 0.91 -18.87
CA PRO A 38 -14.78 2.11 -19.67
C PRO A 38 -16.15 2.16 -20.35
N GLU A 39 -16.79 1.02 -20.60
CA GLU A 39 -18.12 0.95 -21.22
C GLU A 39 -19.25 1.38 -20.28
N ASN A 40 -18.97 1.52 -18.99
CA ASN A 40 -19.96 1.91 -18.01
C ASN A 40 -20.13 3.44 -17.98
N PHE A 41 -21.33 3.92 -18.28
CA PHE A 41 -21.60 5.36 -18.40
C PHE A 41 -21.57 6.13 -17.07
N TYR A 42 -21.58 5.44 -15.92
CA TYR A 42 -21.34 6.07 -14.62
C TYR A 42 -19.85 6.32 -14.35
N VAL A 43 -18.95 5.69 -15.11
CA VAL A 43 -17.52 5.84 -14.89
C VAL A 43 -17.02 7.13 -15.53
N SER A 44 -16.33 7.93 -14.72
CA SER A 44 -15.62 9.12 -15.19
C SER A 44 -14.42 8.73 -16.04
N GLN A 45 -14.36 9.26 -17.26
CA GLN A 45 -13.22 9.06 -18.16
C GLN A 45 -11.94 9.73 -17.65
N GLN A 46 -12.05 10.70 -16.72
CA GLN A 46 -10.88 11.29 -16.07
C GLN A 46 -10.25 10.29 -15.09
N ASP A 47 -11.07 9.51 -14.40
CA ASP A 47 -10.60 8.53 -13.41
C ASP A 47 -9.99 7.31 -14.11
N LEU A 48 -10.48 6.95 -15.30
CA LEU A 48 -9.95 5.89 -16.14
C LEU A 48 -8.80 6.31 -17.06
N TRP A 49 -8.42 7.59 -17.13
CA TRP A 49 -7.36 8.05 -18.03
C TRP A 49 -6.06 7.21 -17.95
N PRO A 50 -5.54 6.83 -16.77
CA PRO A 50 -4.37 5.96 -16.69
C PRO A 50 -4.66 4.47 -16.99
N PHE A 51 -5.92 4.07 -17.09
CA PHE A 51 -6.39 2.68 -17.23
C PHE A 51 -7.45 2.56 -18.34
N PRO A 52 -7.05 2.73 -19.62
CA PRO A 52 -8.00 2.80 -20.74
C PRO A 52 -8.83 1.52 -20.95
N CYS A 53 -8.34 0.37 -20.46
CA CYS A 53 -9.04 -0.92 -20.53
C CYS A 53 -9.86 -1.23 -19.25
N GLY A 54 -9.96 -0.28 -18.32
CA GLY A 54 -10.51 -0.50 -17.00
C GLY A 54 -9.47 -0.88 -15.97
N ILE A 55 -9.89 -0.98 -14.71
CA ILE A 55 -9.02 -1.31 -13.58
C ILE A 55 -9.73 -2.22 -12.57
N ARG A 56 -9.00 -3.22 -12.08
CA ARG A 56 -9.39 -4.01 -10.91
C ARG A 56 -9.03 -3.28 -9.63
N ILE A 57 -10.05 -2.75 -8.96
CA ILE A 57 -9.89 -2.03 -7.68
C ILE A 57 -10.74 -2.60 -6.54
N ASP A 58 -11.58 -3.60 -6.82
CA ASP A 58 -12.32 -4.38 -5.83
C ASP A 58 -11.77 -5.80 -5.72
N TYR A 59 -11.70 -6.33 -4.50
CA TYR A 59 -10.98 -7.57 -4.20
C TYR A 59 -11.78 -8.45 -3.24
N VAL A 60 -11.70 -9.76 -3.45
CA VAL A 60 -12.02 -10.76 -2.41
C VAL A 60 -10.71 -11.42 -1.98
N LEU A 61 -10.22 -11.01 -0.81
CA LEU A 61 -9.02 -11.58 -0.19
C LEU A 61 -9.42 -12.54 0.93
N TYR A 62 -8.74 -13.67 1.04
CA TYR A 62 -9.09 -14.68 2.03
C TYR A 62 -7.86 -15.40 2.62
N LYS A 63 -8.01 -15.86 3.87
CA LYS A 63 -7.04 -16.66 4.61
C LYS A 63 -7.82 -17.61 5.52
N ALA A 64 -7.28 -18.80 5.76
CA ALA A 64 -7.85 -19.76 6.71
C ALA A 64 -6.95 -19.90 7.94
N ALA A 65 -7.59 -20.22 9.07
CA ALA A 65 -6.90 -20.74 10.23
C ALA A 65 -6.38 -22.17 9.94
N PRO A 66 -5.36 -22.66 10.67
CA PRO A 66 -4.70 -23.95 10.37
C PRO A 66 -5.66 -25.15 10.29
N GLU A 67 -6.75 -25.12 11.05
CA GLU A 67 -7.76 -26.18 11.12
C GLU A 67 -8.68 -26.25 9.89
N PHE A 68 -8.59 -25.25 9.01
CA PHE A 68 -9.43 -25.13 7.84
C PHE A 68 -8.60 -25.02 6.56
N SER A 69 -9.08 -25.67 5.52
CA SER A 69 -8.66 -25.44 4.14
C SER A 69 -9.74 -24.61 3.45
N ILE A 70 -9.31 -23.57 2.74
CA ILE A 70 -10.19 -22.72 1.94
C ILE A 70 -9.61 -22.58 0.53
N SER A 71 -10.48 -22.79 -0.46
CA SER A 71 -10.15 -22.61 -1.89
C SER A 71 -11.24 -21.79 -2.58
N CYS A 72 -10.85 -21.00 -3.57
CA CYS A 72 -11.80 -20.31 -4.43
C CYS A 72 -12.28 -21.26 -5.54
N LYS A 73 -13.59 -21.48 -5.63
CA LYS A 73 -14.19 -22.32 -6.69
C LYS A 73 -14.48 -21.53 -7.94
N THR A 74 -15.13 -20.39 -7.77
CA THR A 74 -15.48 -19.49 -8.88
C THR A 74 -15.36 -18.06 -8.41
N LEU A 75 -14.99 -17.17 -9.32
CA LEU A 75 -15.05 -15.72 -9.11
C LEU A 75 -15.76 -15.10 -10.31
N LYS A 76 -16.65 -14.16 -10.06
CA LYS A 76 -17.41 -13.50 -11.13
C LYS A 76 -17.49 -12.02 -10.89
N THR A 77 -17.36 -11.22 -11.95
CA THR A 77 -17.85 -9.85 -11.95
C THR A 77 -19.24 -9.81 -12.55
N THR A 78 -20.07 -8.87 -12.12
CA THR A 78 -21.38 -8.65 -12.71
C THR A 78 -21.45 -7.22 -13.24
N LYS A 79 -22.00 -7.05 -14.43
CA LYS A 79 -22.28 -5.72 -15.01
C LYS A 79 -23.27 -4.89 -14.19
N GLY A 80 -23.83 -5.47 -13.13
CA GLY A 80 -24.77 -4.83 -12.21
C GLY A 80 -25.91 -4.17 -12.96
N GLN A 81 -26.48 -4.83 -13.96
CA GLN A 81 -27.52 -4.22 -14.79
C GLN A 81 -28.89 -4.37 -14.13
N ASP A 82 -29.69 -3.30 -14.18
CA ASP A 82 -31.12 -3.39 -13.90
C ASP A 82 -31.77 -4.39 -14.86
N LEU A 83 -32.60 -5.29 -14.30
CA LEU A 83 -33.26 -6.37 -15.01
C LEU A 83 -34.23 -5.86 -16.10
N TYR A 84 -34.70 -4.61 -15.98
CA TYR A 84 -35.67 -4.03 -16.90
C TYR A 84 -35.04 -3.13 -17.96
N HIS A 85 -34.00 -2.38 -17.60
CA HIS A 85 -33.43 -1.35 -18.47
C HIS A 85 -32.03 -1.66 -19.01
N GLY A 86 -31.35 -2.69 -18.49
CA GLY A 86 -29.98 -3.02 -18.90
C GLY A 86 -28.95 -1.95 -18.51
N THR A 87 -29.37 -0.93 -17.75
CA THR A 87 -28.51 0.13 -17.23
C THR A 87 -27.70 -0.39 -16.06
N PRO A 88 -26.38 -0.14 -15.99
CA PRO A 88 -25.60 -0.43 -14.79
C PRO A 88 -26.22 0.25 -13.56
N LEU A 89 -26.02 -0.34 -12.39
CA LEU A 89 -26.51 0.15 -11.11
C LEU A 89 -25.44 0.94 -10.33
N SER A 90 -24.17 0.81 -10.74
CA SER A 90 -23.02 1.52 -10.19
C SER A 90 -22.01 1.72 -11.31
N ASP A 91 -21.08 2.65 -11.11
CA ASP A 91 -19.79 2.78 -11.80
C ASP A 91 -18.85 1.58 -11.63
N HIS A 92 -19.07 0.74 -10.61
CA HIS A 92 -18.33 -0.50 -10.39
C HIS A 92 -19.18 -1.76 -10.70
N GLU A 93 -18.54 -2.76 -11.30
CA GLU A 93 -19.05 -4.12 -11.38
C GLU A 93 -18.93 -4.82 -10.01
N ALA A 94 -20.00 -5.47 -9.57
CA ALA A 94 -19.97 -6.21 -8.31
C ALA A 94 -19.12 -7.49 -8.46
N LEU A 95 -18.29 -7.76 -7.45
CA LEU A 95 -17.42 -8.93 -7.38
C LEU A 95 -18.03 -10.02 -6.47
N MET A 96 -18.13 -11.24 -6.97
CA MET A 96 -18.70 -12.37 -6.25
C MET A 96 -17.79 -13.58 -6.31
N ALA A 97 -17.35 -14.06 -5.14
CA ALA A 97 -16.54 -15.27 -5.00
C ALA A 97 -17.37 -16.39 -4.36
N THR A 98 -17.25 -17.61 -4.89
CA THR A 98 -17.71 -18.81 -4.19
C THR A 98 -16.51 -19.50 -3.58
N LEU A 99 -16.46 -19.52 -2.25
CA LEU A 99 -15.37 -20.14 -1.49
C LEU A 99 -15.82 -21.51 -0.97
N TYR A 100 -14.95 -22.51 -1.11
CA TYR A 100 -15.14 -23.82 -0.52
C TYR A 100 -14.26 -23.94 0.73
N VAL A 101 -14.89 -24.21 1.87
CA VAL A 101 -14.23 -24.33 3.17
C VAL A 101 -14.44 -25.74 3.70
N SER A 102 -13.37 -26.40 4.11
CA SER A 102 -13.40 -27.72 4.74
C SER A 102 -12.43 -27.79 5.91
N HIS A 103 -12.65 -28.70 6.85
CA HIS A 103 -11.64 -28.99 7.87
C HIS A 103 -10.38 -29.56 7.22
N SER A 104 -9.22 -29.10 7.68
CA SER A 104 -7.93 -29.70 7.33
C SER A 104 -7.85 -31.09 7.96
N PRO A 105 -7.33 -32.11 7.26
CA PRO A 105 -6.99 -33.38 7.92
C PRO A 105 -5.99 -33.12 9.05
N PRO A 106 -6.01 -33.91 10.14
CA PRO A 106 -5.09 -33.72 11.27
C PRO A 106 -3.65 -33.80 10.78
N GLN A 107 -2.99 -32.65 10.65
CA GLN A 107 -1.59 -32.57 10.27
C GLN A 107 -0.74 -33.00 11.47
N GLN A 108 0.04 -34.07 11.31
CA GLN A 108 1.23 -34.30 12.14
C GLN A 108 2.22 -33.16 11.83
N ASN A 109 2.52 -32.34 12.83
CA ASN A 109 3.62 -31.36 12.89
C ASN A 109 4.05 -30.76 11.53
N LEU A 110 3.17 -29.98 10.91
CA LEU A 110 3.63 -28.93 10.02
C LEU A 110 3.69 -27.66 10.85
N SER A 111 4.88 -27.38 11.37
CA SER A 111 5.28 -26.05 11.84
C SER A 111 4.71 -24.99 10.90
N PRO A 112 4.28 -23.81 11.38
CA PRO A 112 3.65 -22.82 10.52
C PRO A 112 4.60 -22.48 9.37
N THR A 113 4.30 -23.04 8.19
CA THR A 113 5.17 -22.97 7.01
C THR A 113 5.08 -21.56 6.43
N HIS A 114 5.67 -20.59 7.12
CA HIS A 114 6.38 -19.52 6.45
C HIS A 114 7.77 -20.06 6.12
N GLY A 115 7.83 -20.92 5.10
CA GLY A 115 9.10 -21.40 4.58
C GLY A 115 10.00 -20.24 4.12
N PRO A 116 11.32 -20.43 4.09
CA PRO A 116 12.29 -19.39 3.71
C PRO A 116 11.99 -18.75 2.34
N ALA A 117 11.35 -19.49 1.43
CA ALA A 117 10.95 -19.03 0.11
C ALA A 117 9.83 -17.97 0.10
N GLN A 118 8.98 -17.90 1.14
CA GLN A 118 7.88 -16.91 1.22
C GLN A 118 8.25 -15.67 2.04
N LYS A 119 9.34 -15.74 2.83
CA LYS A 119 9.88 -14.57 3.54
C LYS A 119 10.74 -13.69 2.63
N SER A 120 11.36 -14.25 1.58
CA SER A 120 12.20 -13.49 0.65
C SER A 120 11.44 -12.44 -0.20
N PRO A 121 10.22 -12.68 -0.71
CA PRO A 121 9.44 -11.67 -1.43
C PRO A 121 9.03 -10.52 -0.51
N LEU A 122 8.55 -10.83 0.70
CA LEU A 122 8.18 -9.82 1.70
C LEU A 122 9.37 -8.94 2.11
N ILE A 123 10.55 -9.52 2.40
CA ILE A 123 11.75 -8.75 2.72
C ILE A 123 12.16 -7.85 1.56
N SER A 124 12.11 -8.37 0.32
CA SER A 124 12.43 -7.58 -0.87
C SER A 124 11.46 -6.41 -1.05
N LEU A 125 10.17 -6.64 -0.79
CA LEU A 125 9.13 -5.63 -0.86
C LEU A 125 9.28 -4.58 0.24
N LEU A 126 9.52 -4.97 1.48
CA LEU A 126 9.77 -4.04 2.59
C LEU A 126 10.99 -3.17 2.33
N LYS A 127 12.08 -3.73 1.80
CA LYS A 127 13.27 -2.95 1.40
C LYS A 127 12.94 -1.95 0.29
N ARG A 128 12.19 -2.37 -0.73
CA ARG A 128 11.73 -1.49 -1.81
C ARG A 128 10.85 -0.36 -1.26
N THR A 129 9.88 -0.66 -0.40
CA THR A 129 9.01 0.34 0.23
C THR A 129 9.81 1.33 1.06
N TRP A 130 10.75 0.83 1.88
CA TRP A 130 11.62 1.68 2.70
C TRP A 130 12.43 2.65 1.84
N MET A 131 13.01 2.17 0.74
CA MET A 131 13.77 3.01 -0.20
C MET A 131 12.88 4.10 -0.83
N LEU A 132 11.68 3.73 -1.31
CA LEU A 132 10.75 4.67 -1.91
C LEU A 132 10.30 5.75 -0.90
N LEU A 133 9.98 5.35 0.33
CA LEU A 133 9.67 6.30 1.40
C LEU A 133 10.84 7.21 1.74
N GLY A 134 12.07 6.70 1.72
CA GLY A 134 13.27 7.51 1.92
C GLY A 134 13.43 8.60 0.87
N ILE A 135 13.19 8.28 -0.40
CA ILE A 135 13.18 9.26 -1.50
C ILE A 135 12.08 10.30 -1.29
N SER A 136 10.85 9.87 -0.99
CA SER A 136 9.73 10.79 -0.74
C SER A 136 9.97 11.70 0.46
N THR A 137 10.59 11.18 1.53
CA THR A 137 10.95 11.95 2.73
C THR A 137 11.99 13.02 2.39
N ALA A 138 13.02 12.67 1.62
CA ALA A 138 14.05 13.62 1.18
C ALA A 138 13.45 14.75 0.30
N ILE A 139 12.50 14.43 -0.57
CA ILE A 139 11.76 15.42 -1.37
C ILE A 139 10.94 16.32 -0.45
N ALA A 140 10.23 15.76 0.52
CA ALA A 140 9.43 16.54 1.47
C ALA A 140 10.31 17.50 2.29
N ASP A 141 11.44 17.03 2.80
CA ASP A 141 12.40 17.85 3.56
C ASP A 141 12.99 18.99 2.71
N LEU A 142 13.25 18.73 1.42
CA LEU A 142 13.69 19.77 0.48
C LEU A 142 12.62 20.86 0.33
N TRP A 143 11.36 20.49 0.18
CA TRP A 143 10.25 21.45 0.09
C TRP A 143 10.04 22.24 1.39
N VAL A 144 10.14 21.58 2.55
CA VAL A 144 10.10 22.25 3.86
C VAL A 144 11.22 23.30 3.96
N THR A 145 12.43 22.94 3.53
CA THR A 145 13.59 23.84 3.56
C THR A 145 13.40 25.03 2.61
N LEU A 146 12.99 24.77 1.36
CA LEU A 146 12.78 25.81 0.34
C LEU A 146 11.67 26.78 0.74
N THR A 147 10.54 26.26 1.21
CA THR A 147 9.42 27.09 1.68
C THR A 147 9.78 27.87 2.94
N GLY A 148 10.61 27.30 3.83
CA GLY A 148 11.20 28.02 4.96
C GLY A 148 12.02 29.24 4.52
N TYR A 149 12.85 29.11 3.49
CA TYR A 149 13.59 30.26 2.92
C TYR A 149 12.65 31.32 2.33
N VAL A 150 11.59 30.91 1.62
CA VAL A 150 10.59 31.84 1.06
C VAL A 150 9.85 32.59 2.17
N ILE A 151 9.49 31.91 3.27
CA ILE A 151 8.90 32.54 4.45
C ILE A 151 9.86 33.57 5.05
N GLY A 152 11.13 33.21 5.26
CA GLY A 152 12.15 34.12 5.78
C GLY A 152 12.35 35.36 4.89
N LEU A 153 12.43 35.16 3.57
CA LEU A 153 12.54 36.24 2.60
C LEU A 153 11.28 37.12 2.58
N GLY A 154 10.09 36.53 2.64
CA GLY A 154 8.82 37.27 2.70
C GLY A 154 8.73 38.15 3.96
N LEU A 155 9.13 37.63 5.12
CA LEU A 155 9.20 38.41 6.36
C LEU A 155 10.23 39.54 6.27
N PHE A 156 11.39 39.29 5.64
CA PHE A 156 12.40 40.31 5.42
C PHE A 156 11.90 41.45 4.50
N LEU A 157 11.24 41.11 3.39
CA LEU A 157 10.64 42.09 2.49
C LEU A 157 9.52 42.89 3.17
N MET A 158 8.67 42.24 3.97
CA MET A 158 7.66 42.92 4.79
C MET A 158 8.28 43.95 5.72
N LEU A 159 9.41 43.63 6.36
CA LEU A 159 10.11 44.55 7.25
C LEU A 159 10.63 45.77 6.49
N LEU A 160 11.24 45.57 5.32
CA LEU A 160 11.75 46.66 4.48
C LEU A 160 10.62 47.57 3.98
N LEU A 161 9.54 46.98 3.46
CA LEU A 161 8.39 47.74 2.93
C LEU A 161 7.62 48.49 4.03
N SER A 162 7.61 47.96 5.26
CA SER A 162 6.99 48.65 6.40
C SER A 162 7.74 49.93 6.79
N ALA A 163 9.02 50.06 6.43
CA ALA A 163 9.83 51.25 6.72
C ALA A 163 9.63 52.39 5.71
N GLU A 164 9.15 52.11 4.49
CA GLU A 164 9.10 53.08 3.38
C GLU A 164 7.85 53.97 3.33
N GLY A 165 6.76 53.61 4.01
CA GLY A 165 5.60 54.51 4.26
C GLY A 165 4.85 55.04 3.02
N THR A 166 5.16 54.59 1.80
CA THR A 166 4.54 55.06 0.55
C THR A 166 3.32 54.22 0.13
N ARG A 167 2.48 54.77 -0.76
CA ARG A 167 1.32 54.05 -1.33
C ARG A 167 1.74 52.81 -2.15
N GLU A 168 2.92 52.85 -2.77
CA GLU A 168 3.49 51.71 -3.51
C GLU A 168 3.96 50.60 -2.54
N ALA A 169 4.51 50.99 -1.37
CA ALA A 169 4.85 50.04 -0.32
C ALA A 169 3.62 49.29 0.22
N ALA A 170 2.43 49.93 0.24
CA ALA A 170 1.19 49.26 0.62
C ALA A 170 0.82 48.10 -0.32
N LEU A 171 0.98 48.26 -1.64
CA LEU A 171 0.75 47.17 -2.61
C LEU A 171 1.79 46.05 -2.45
N GLY A 172 3.05 46.40 -2.21
CA GLY A 172 4.11 45.44 -1.90
C GLY A 172 3.83 44.62 -0.64
N LEU A 173 3.29 45.26 0.41
CA LEU A 173 2.88 44.59 1.65
C LEU A 173 1.76 43.57 1.40
N TRP A 174 0.73 43.91 0.62
CA TRP A 174 -0.35 42.97 0.28
C TRP A 174 0.17 41.74 -0.47
N LEU A 175 1.05 41.93 -1.45
CA LEU A 175 1.69 40.82 -2.19
C LEU A 175 2.55 39.95 -1.27
N SER A 176 3.29 40.58 -0.36
CA SER A 176 4.15 39.88 0.60
C SER A 176 3.34 39.07 1.62
N ILE A 177 2.18 39.58 2.07
CA ILE A 177 1.24 38.84 2.92
C ILE A 177 0.69 37.62 2.18
N GLY A 178 0.26 37.77 0.92
CA GLY A 178 -0.24 36.66 0.11
C GLY A 178 0.81 35.57 -0.12
N LEU A 179 2.04 35.98 -0.45
CA LEU A 179 3.19 35.08 -0.59
C LEU A 179 3.49 34.36 0.73
N LEU A 180 3.49 35.07 1.85
CA LEU A 180 3.74 34.49 3.17
C LEU A 180 2.68 33.45 3.54
N LEU A 181 1.40 33.78 3.36
CA LEU A 181 0.30 32.85 3.63
C LEU A 181 0.40 31.58 2.77
N GLY A 182 0.65 31.73 1.47
CA GLY A 182 0.85 30.60 0.57
C GLY A 182 2.07 29.75 0.96
N ALA A 183 3.20 30.39 1.25
CA ALA A 183 4.42 29.69 1.64
C ALA A 183 4.27 28.96 2.98
N VAL A 184 3.59 29.56 3.96
CA VAL A 184 3.27 28.92 5.25
C VAL A 184 2.35 27.72 5.04
N ALA A 185 1.31 27.83 4.20
CA ALA A 185 0.42 26.70 3.93
C ALA A 185 1.17 25.51 3.28
N VAL A 186 2.02 25.79 2.28
CA VAL A 186 2.86 24.78 1.62
C VAL A 186 3.89 24.19 2.59
N TYR A 187 4.51 25.02 3.43
CA TYR A 187 5.44 24.58 4.47
C TYR A 187 4.77 23.62 5.45
N LEU A 188 3.58 23.96 5.96
CA LEU A 188 2.85 23.12 6.90
C LEU A 188 2.42 21.80 6.26
N PHE A 189 1.96 21.83 5.01
CA PHE A 189 1.62 20.61 4.26
C PHE A 189 2.82 19.67 4.15
N TRP A 190 3.96 20.16 3.65
CA TRP A 190 5.15 19.33 3.48
C TRP A 190 5.76 18.90 4.82
N LEU A 191 5.65 19.71 5.86
CA LEU A 191 6.07 19.33 7.21
C LEU A 191 5.22 18.17 7.76
N GLN A 192 3.92 18.18 7.48
CA GLN A 192 3.02 17.08 7.87
C GLN A 192 3.31 15.81 7.06
N GLU A 193 3.50 15.94 5.74
CA GLU A 193 3.90 14.82 4.87
C GLU A 193 5.25 14.21 5.29
N ALA A 194 6.28 15.04 5.52
CA ALA A 194 7.60 14.57 5.97
C ALA A 194 7.51 13.77 7.28
N LYS A 195 6.73 14.25 8.26
CA LYS A 195 6.49 13.54 9.52
C LYS A 195 5.75 12.22 9.30
N GLY A 196 4.74 12.20 8.43
CA GLY A 196 3.99 11.00 8.10
C GLY A 196 4.87 9.94 7.43
N LEU A 197 5.65 10.36 6.44
CA LEU A 197 6.59 9.49 5.70
C LEU A 197 7.69 8.95 6.60
N SER A 198 8.30 9.79 7.44
CA SER A 198 9.32 9.37 8.41
C SER A 198 8.79 8.34 9.41
N ARG A 199 7.56 8.54 9.91
CA ARG A 199 6.90 7.57 10.78
C ARG A 199 6.68 6.24 10.07
N ALA A 200 6.10 6.25 8.87
CA ALA A 200 5.88 5.04 8.10
C ALA A 200 7.21 4.32 7.76
N GLN A 201 8.28 5.07 7.51
CA GLN A 201 9.61 4.52 7.25
C GLN A 201 10.16 3.80 8.50
N SER A 202 9.98 4.40 9.69
CA SER A 202 10.38 3.79 10.96
C SER A 202 9.59 2.52 11.27
N GLU A 203 8.29 2.48 10.95
CA GLU A 203 7.45 1.30 11.11
C GLU A 203 7.93 0.16 10.21
N ILE A 204 8.24 0.44 8.94
CA ILE A 204 8.80 -0.56 8.01
C ILE A 204 10.16 -1.08 8.49
N LEU A 205 11.04 -0.20 8.99
CA LEU A 205 12.34 -0.60 9.51
C LEU A 205 12.19 -1.56 10.70
N HIS A 206 11.33 -1.20 11.66
CA HIS A 206 11.03 -2.05 12.81
C HIS A 206 10.48 -3.41 12.38
N MET A 207 9.63 -3.44 11.35
CA MET A 207 9.11 -4.69 10.80
C MET A 207 10.21 -5.54 10.15
N LEU A 208 11.13 -4.91 9.42
CA LEU A 208 12.26 -5.60 8.80
C LEU A 208 13.20 -6.21 9.84
N GLU A 209 13.52 -5.46 10.90
CA GLU A 209 14.30 -5.96 12.05
C GLU A 209 13.60 -7.13 12.74
N ARG A 210 12.29 -7.03 12.96
CA ARG A 210 11.51 -8.11 13.58
C ARG A 210 11.56 -9.39 12.75
N ILE A 211 11.39 -9.28 11.43
CA ILE A 211 11.46 -10.44 10.52
C ILE A 211 12.84 -11.06 10.55
N GLN A 212 13.90 -10.24 10.51
CA GLN A 212 15.28 -10.73 10.56
C GLN A 212 15.58 -11.46 11.87
N LYS A 213 15.19 -10.90 13.02
CA LYS A 213 15.32 -11.57 14.33
C LYS A 213 14.61 -12.93 14.37
N THR A 214 13.41 -13.03 13.81
CA THR A 214 12.69 -14.33 13.75
C THR A 214 13.36 -15.34 12.81
N GLN A 215 14.09 -14.87 11.81
CA GLN A 215 14.83 -15.75 10.90
C GLN A 215 16.08 -16.32 11.59
N ASP A 216 16.82 -15.47 12.31
CA ASP A 216 18.00 -15.88 13.06
C ASP A 216 17.62 -16.94 14.12
N LEU A 217 16.57 -16.67 14.90
CA LEU A 217 16.06 -17.60 15.91
C LEU A 217 15.59 -18.94 15.32
N SER A 218 14.92 -18.90 14.16
CA SER A 218 14.47 -20.11 13.47
C SER A 218 15.64 -20.94 12.95
N SER A 219 16.73 -20.29 12.55
CA SER A 219 17.93 -20.95 12.02
C SER A 219 18.72 -21.62 13.15
N GLU A 220 18.82 -20.96 14.31
CA GLU A 220 19.41 -21.53 15.53
C GLU A 220 18.65 -22.76 16.02
N LEU A 221 17.30 -22.72 15.99
CA LEU A 221 16.46 -23.82 16.45
C LEU A 221 16.56 -25.05 15.53
N GLN A 222 16.62 -24.83 14.21
CA GLN A 222 16.86 -25.90 13.23
C GLN A 222 18.26 -26.52 13.37
N LEU A 223 19.27 -25.70 13.68
CA LEU A 223 20.63 -26.18 13.92
C LEU A 223 20.69 -27.05 15.18
N ALA A 224 19.99 -26.64 16.25
CA ALA A 224 19.90 -27.38 17.51
C ALA A 224 19.18 -28.73 17.35
N GLU A 225 18.08 -28.78 16.58
CA GLU A 225 17.38 -30.03 16.26
C GLU A 225 18.25 -30.99 15.45
N LEU A 226 19.00 -30.50 14.46
CA LEU A 226 19.93 -31.32 13.67
C LEU A 226 21.08 -31.88 14.50
N GLN A 227 21.61 -31.12 15.45
CA GLN A 227 22.65 -31.59 16.36
C GLN A 227 22.12 -32.66 17.32
N GLN A 228 20.89 -32.51 17.81
CA GLN A 228 20.27 -33.46 18.72
C GLN A 228 19.87 -34.79 18.04
N GLU A 229 19.49 -34.76 16.75
CA GLU A 229 19.24 -35.96 15.94
C GLU A 229 20.55 -36.70 15.60
N GLY A 230 21.65 -35.96 15.41
CA GLY A 230 22.99 -36.51 15.17
C GLY A 230 23.56 -37.26 16.38
N ASP A 231 23.49 -36.66 17.58
CA ASP A 231 23.94 -37.32 18.81
C ASP A 231 23.12 -38.57 19.15
N ARG A 232 21.82 -38.60 18.81
CA ARG A 232 20.96 -39.78 19.02
C ARG A 232 21.25 -40.94 18.07
N ALA A 233 21.82 -40.66 16.89
CA ALA A 233 22.21 -41.67 15.92
C ALA A 233 23.58 -42.30 16.24
N GLU A 234 24.40 -41.66 17.07
CA GLU A 234 25.70 -42.20 17.54
C GLU A 234 25.60 -43.05 18.82
N GLU A 235 24.45 -43.05 19.52
CA GLU A 235 24.18 -43.86 20.73
C GLU A 235 23.50 -45.23 20.48
N GLN A 236 23.34 -45.67 19.21
CA GLN A 236 22.81 -47.01 18.85
C GLN A 236 23.86 -47.90 18.19
#